data_AF-A0A379W6C1-F1
#
_entry.id   AF-A0A379W6C1-F1
#
_cell.length_a   1.000
_cell.length_b   1.000
_cell.length_c   1.000
_cell.angle_alpha   90.00
_cell.angle_beta   90.00
_cell.angle_gamma   90.00
#
_symmetry.space_group_name_H-M   'P 1'
#
loop_
_entity.id
_entity.type
_entity.pdbx_description
1 polymer ?
#
loop_
_entity_poly.entity_id
_entity_poly.type
_entity_poly.pdbx_seq_one_letter_code
_entity_poly.pdbx_strand_id
1 'polypeptide(L)'
;MKNKLGADGDFAQGYVIAHEVGHHVQKLLDIEPKVRQLQQNASQTEVNRLSVRMELQADCFAGVWGHSMQQQGVLEAGDLEEALNAAQAIGDDRLQQQGQGRVVPDSFTHGTSEQRYSWFKRGFDSGDPAQCNTFGKNF
;
A
#
# COMPACT_ATOMS: atom_id res chain seq x y z
N MET A 1 11.62 1.28 15.44
CA MET A 1 10.70 1.64 14.34
C MET A 1 9.96 2.95 14.58
N LYS A 2 9.56 3.29 15.83
CA LYS A 2 8.96 4.61 16.19
C LYS A 2 9.71 5.84 15.64
N ASN A 3 11.02 5.96 15.86
CA ASN A 3 11.70 7.25 15.63
C ASN A 3 12.34 7.45 14.23
N LYS A 4 12.10 6.56 13.25
CA LYS A 4 12.84 6.59 11.97
C LYS A 4 12.02 6.95 10.73
N LEU A 5 10.69 6.97 10.82
CA LEU A 5 9.83 7.17 9.64
C LEU A 5 8.83 8.32 9.75
N GLY A 6 8.76 9.02 10.89
CA GLY A 6 7.77 10.10 11.09
C GLY A 6 6.32 9.60 11.16
N ALA A 7 6.15 8.30 11.45
CA ALA A 7 4.87 7.68 11.76
C ALA A 7 4.68 7.69 13.29
N ASP A 8 4.61 8.89 13.87
CA ASP A 8 4.19 9.06 15.26
C ASP A 8 2.66 9.00 15.26
N GLY A 9 2.11 7.98 15.90
CA GLY A 9 0.69 7.65 15.82
C GLY A 9 0.41 6.17 16.04
N ASP A 10 -0.59 5.83 16.84
CA ASP A 10 -1.08 4.44 16.95
C ASP A 10 -1.85 4.01 15.69
N PHE A 11 -2.55 4.94 15.04
CA PHE A 11 -3.25 4.64 13.79
C PHE A 11 -2.31 4.39 12.61
N ALA A 12 -1.13 5.04 12.58
CA ALA A 12 -0.09 4.70 11.61
C ALA A 12 0.41 3.24 11.75
N GLN A 13 0.43 2.69 12.97
CA GLN A 13 0.72 1.26 13.20
C GLN A 13 -0.46 0.38 12.79
N GLY A 14 -1.68 0.83 13.07
CA GLY A 14 -2.91 0.19 12.59
C GLY A 14 -2.92 0.03 11.08
N TYR A 15 -2.52 1.07 10.34
CA TYR A 15 -2.36 1.05 8.89
C TYR A 15 -1.38 -0.05 8.44
N VAL A 16 -0.19 -0.17 9.05
CA VAL A 16 0.79 -1.21 8.69
C VAL A 16 0.21 -2.61 8.92
N ILE A 17 -0.44 -2.84 10.06
CA ILE A 17 -1.07 -4.14 10.34
C ILE A 17 -2.18 -4.43 9.33
N ALA A 18 -3.04 -3.45 9.03
CA ALA A 18 -4.11 -3.59 8.07
C ALA A 18 -3.59 -3.88 6.65
N HIS A 19 -2.43 -3.32 6.28
CA HIS A 19 -1.74 -3.63 5.02
C HIS A 19 -1.28 -5.10 4.97
N GLU A 20 -0.64 -5.61 6.01
CA GLU A 20 -0.25 -7.03 6.08
C GLU A 20 -1.45 -7.98 6.05
N VAL A 21 -2.56 -7.58 6.70
CA VAL A 21 -3.85 -8.29 6.57
C VAL A 21 -4.37 -8.20 5.14
N GLY A 22 -4.18 -7.09 4.45
CA GLY A 22 -4.48 -6.92 3.02
C GLY A 22 -3.78 -7.98 2.15
N HIS A 23 -2.51 -8.26 2.41
CA HIS A 23 -1.81 -9.37 1.74
C HIS A 23 -2.40 -10.74 2.07
N HIS A 24 -2.84 -10.95 3.31
CA HIS A 24 -3.54 -12.17 3.66
C HIS A 24 -4.87 -12.31 2.89
N VAL A 25 -5.63 -11.22 2.74
CA VAL A 25 -6.85 -11.18 1.93
C VAL A 25 -6.55 -11.50 0.47
N GLN A 26 -5.47 -10.96 -0.11
CA GLN A 26 -5.05 -11.30 -1.48
C GLN A 26 -4.80 -12.79 -1.67
N LYS A 27 -4.21 -13.46 -0.67
CA LYS A 27 -4.01 -14.91 -0.69
C LYS A 27 -5.35 -15.65 -0.66
N LEU A 28 -6.28 -15.25 0.20
CA LEU A 28 -7.62 -15.85 0.28
C LEU A 28 -8.45 -15.66 -1.00
N LEU A 29 -8.18 -14.59 -1.75
CA LEU A 29 -8.83 -14.29 -3.04
C LEU A 29 -8.10 -14.87 -4.26
N ASP A 30 -7.10 -15.74 -4.06
CA ASP A 30 -6.25 -16.32 -5.11
C ASP A 30 -5.52 -15.28 -5.98
N ILE A 31 -5.30 -14.05 -5.48
CA ILE A 31 -4.58 -12.99 -6.21
C ILE A 31 -3.08 -13.24 -6.09
N GLU A 32 -2.57 -13.41 -4.87
CA GLU A 32 -1.14 -13.63 -4.60
C GLU A 32 -0.59 -14.87 -5.34
N PRO A 33 -1.25 -16.04 -5.31
CA PRO A 33 -0.82 -17.20 -6.10
C PRO A 33 -0.74 -16.93 -7.62
N LYS A 34 -1.71 -16.19 -8.18
CA LYS A 34 -1.71 -15.80 -9.60
C LYS A 34 -0.57 -14.84 -9.92
N VAL A 35 -0.31 -13.87 -9.05
CA VAL A 35 0.83 -12.95 -9.19
C VAL A 35 2.14 -13.73 -9.19
N ARG A 36 2.33 -14.67 -8.25
CA ARG A 36 3.53 -15.53 -8.23
C ARG A 36 3.68 -16.34 -9.52
N GLN A 37 2.59 -16.89 -10.05
CA GLN A 37 2.62 -17.63 -11.31
C GLN A 37 3.07 -16.74 -12.48
N LEU A 38 2.56 -15.50 -12.56
CA LEU A 38 2.96 -14.54 -13.58
C LEU A 38 4.44 -14.17 -13.46
N GLN A 39 4.97 -14.06 -12.24
CA GLN A 39 6.36 -13.71 -11.98
C GLN A 39 7.37 -14.78 -12.44
N GLN A 40 7.00 -16.06 -12.48
CA GLN A 40 7.94 -17.17 -12.77
C GLN A 40 8.64 -17.08 -14.13
N ASN A 41 7.99 -16.48 -15.13
CA ASN A 41 8.51 -16.39 -16.50
C ASN A 41 8.73 -14.94 -16.95
N ALA A 42 8.69 -13.98 -16.02
CA ALA A 42 8.78 -12.57 -16.32
C ALA A 42 10.22 -12.04 -16.16
N SER A 43 10.54 -10.96 -16.87
CA SER A 43 11.76 -10.19 -16.61
C SER A 43 11.73 -9.58 -15.20
N GLN A 44 12.90 -9.22 -14.65
CA GLN A 44 12.96 -8.59 -13.33
C GLN A 44 12.09 -7.33 -13.24
N THR A 45 12.06 -6.51 -14.29
CA THR A 45 11.22 -5.31 -14.36
C THR A 45 9.74 -5.65 -14.30
N GLU A 46 9.30 -6.73 -14.94
CA GLU A 46 7.91 -7.19 -14.87
C GLU A 46 7.58 -7.77 -13.49
N VAL A 47 8.49 -8.54 -12.89
CA VAL A 47 8.36 -9.03 -11.52
C VAL A 47 8.13 -7.86 -10.56
N ASN A 48 8.95 -6.82 -10.66
CA ASN A 48 8.88 -5.60 -9.87
C ASN A 48 7.53 -4.88 -10.07
N ARG A 49 7.08 -4.71 -11.32
CA ARG A 49 5.77 -4.11 -11.62
C ARG A 49 4.60 -4.91 -11.04
N LEU A 50 4.68 -6.24 -11.06
CA LEU A 50 3.68 -7.11 -10.47
C LEU A 50 3.66 -6.98 -8.94
N SER A 51 4.83 -6.89 -8.29
CA SER A 51 4.95 -6.63 -6.85
C SER A 51 4.32 -5.29 -6.47
N VAL A 52 4.65 -4.21 -7.20
CA VAL A 52 4.05 -2.88 -6.95
C VAL A 52 2.52 -2.93 -7.02
N ARG A 53 1.93 -3.64 -7.99
CA ARG A 53 0.46 -3.77 -8.08
C ARG A 53 -0.12 -4.51 -6.87
N MET A 54 0.57 -5.54 -6.36
CA MET A 54 0.15 -6.28 -5.18
C MET A 54 0.20 -5.40 -3.93
N GLU A 55 1.27 -4.64 -3.74
CA GLU A 55 1.45 -3.71 -2.62
C GLU A 55 0.38 -2.61 -2.60
N LEU A 56 0.13 -1.97 -3.75
CA LEU A 56 -0.88 -0.92 -3.86
C LEU A 56 -2.31 -1.44 -3.62
N GLN A 57 -2.58 -2.72 -3.90
CA GLN A 57 -3.88 -3.30 -3.57
C GLN A 57 -4.01 -3.55 -2.07
N ALA A 58 -2.93 -3.94 -1.40
CA ALA A 58 -2.92 -4.09 0.06
C ALA A 58 -3.13 -2.73 0.75
N ASP A 59 -2.56 -1.64 0.23
CA ASP A 59 -2.89 -0.29 0.70
C ASP A 59 -4.36 0.04 0.57
N CYS A 60 -4.97 -0.27 -0.57
CA CYS A 60 -6.40 -0.02 -0.76
C CYS A 60 -7.25 -0.84 0.20
N PHE A 61 -6.92 -2.11 0.45
CA PHE A 61 -7.60 -2.91 1.48
C PHE A 61 -7.41 -2.34 2.89
N ALA A 62 -6.23 -1.82 3.23
CA ALA A 62 -6.01 -1.10 4.48
C ALA A 62 -6.88 0.16 4.56
N GLY A 63 -7.06 0.88 3.44
CA GLY A 63 -7.99 1.99 3.34
C GLY A 63 -9.42 1.59 3.66
N VAL A 64 -9.92 0.50 3.07
CA VAL A 64 -11.27 -0.02 3.34
C VAL A 64 -11.45 -0.38 4.82
N TRP A 65 -10.42 -0.96 5.45
CA TRP A 65 -10.43 -1.18 6.90
C TRP A 65 -10.53 0.14 7.66
N GLY A 66 -9.75 1.16 7.28
CA GLY A 66 -9.79 2.49 7.87
C GLY A 66 -11.18 3.14 7.75
N HIS A 67 -11.85 2.98 6.61
CA HIS A 67 -13.24 3.41 6.44
C HIS A 67 -14.16 2.80 7.50
N SER A 68 -14.03 1.49 7.73
CA SER A 68 -14.83 0.78 8.74
C SER A 68 -14.54 1.29 10.16
N MET A 69 -13.28 1.60 10.48
CA MET A 69 -12.90 2.20 11.77
C MET A 69 -13.52 3.60 11.93
N GLN A 70 -13.58 4.39 10.84
CA GLN A 70 -14.26 5.69 10.85
C GLN A 70 -15.75 5.53 11.14
N GLN A 71 -16.44 4.60 10.47
CA GLN A 71 -17.87 4.35 10.67
C GLN A 71 -18.18 3.85 12.09
N GLN A 72 -17.24 3.16 12.74
CA GLN A 72 -17.36 2.69 14.11
C GLN A 72 -17.01 3.76 15.15
N GLY A 73 -16.57 4.96 14.72
CA GLY A 73 -16.17 6.04 15.62
C GLY A 73 -14.87 5.75 16.38
N VAL A 74 -14.00 4.88 15.83
CA VAL A 74 -12.72 4.51 16.43
C VAL A 74 -11.64 5.54 16.13
N LEU A 75 -11.74 6.25 14.99
CA LEU A 75 -10.73 7.22 14.56
C LEU A 75 -10.82 8.53 15.35
N GLU A 76 -9.67 9.00 15.81
CA GLU A 76 -9.47 10.33 16.35
C GLU A 76 -9.12 11.33 15.23
N ALA A 77 -9.17 12.62 15.55
CA ALA A 77 -8.80 13.66 14.60
C ALA A 77 -7.29 13.65 14.35
N GLY A 78 -6.87 13.46 13.10
CA GLY A 78 -5.45 13.36 12.71
C GLY A 78 -5.00 11.95 12.37
N ASP A 79 -5.72 10.91 12.81
CA ASP A 79 -5.37 9.51 12.58
C ASP A 79 -5.25 9.18 11.10
N LEU A 80 -6.21 9.64 10.29
CA LEU A 80 -6.20 9.41 8.85
C LEU A 80 -4.95 10.05 8.22
N GLU A 81 -4.61 11.28 8.60
CA GLU A 81 -3.43 11.98 8.14
C GLU A 81 -2.14 11.25 8.55
N GLU A 82 -2.06 10.71 9.76
CA GLU A 82 -0.94 9.88 10.23
C GLU A 82 -0.76 8.63 9.37
N ALA A 83 -1.84 7.89 9.08
CA ALA A 83 -1.79 6.73 8.21
C ALA A 83 -1.40 7.07 6.77
N LEU A 84 -1.94 8.16 6.21
CA LEU A 84 -1.57 8.66 4.89
C LEU A 84 -0.09 9.07 4.82
N ASN A 85 0.41 9.73 5.85
CA ASN A 85 1.82 10.10 5.96
C ASN A 85 2.73 8.86 6.08
N ALA A 86 2.31 7.86 6.84
CA ALA A 86 3.02 6.58 6.95
C ALA A 86 3.07 5.84 5.60
N ALA A 87 1.94 5.78 4.89
CA ALA A 87 1.88 5.23 3.54
C ALA A 87 2.82 6.00 2.61
N GLN A 88 2.79 7.33 2.61
CA GLN A 88 3.69 8.13 1.78
C GLN A 88 5.17 7.93 2.16
N ALA A 89 5.49 7.74 3.45
CA ALA A 89 6.86 7.66 3.95
C ALA A 89 7.64 6.44 3.45
N ILE A 90 6.95 5.34 3.14
CA ILE A 90 7.59 4.07 2.72
C ILE A 90 7.52 3.85 1.19
N GLY A 91 7.24 4.90 0.41
CA GLY A 91 7.37 4.87 -1.05
C GLY A 91 8.82 4.69 -1.51
N ASP A 92 9.04 3.87 -2.53
CA ASP A 92 10.38 3.51 -3.00
C ASP A 92 11.16 4.71 -3.52
N ASP A 93 10.50 5.68 -4.16
CA ASP A 93 11.09 6.94 -4.62
C ASP A 93 11.67 7.75 -3.44
N ARG A 94 10.91 7.87 -2.35
CA ARG A 94 11.37 8.56 -1.14
C ARG A 94 12.50 7.80 -0.46
N LEU A 95 12.36 6.49 -0.28
CA LEU A 95 13.36 5.66 0.40
C LEU A 95 14.68 5.61 -0.39
N GLN A 96 14.63 5.46 -1.72
CA GLN A 96 15.83 5.50 -2.55
C GLN A 96 16.47 6.90 -2.56
N GLN A 97 15.67 7.96 -2.65
CA GLN A 97 16.23 9.32 -2.60
C GLN A 97 16.97 9.57 -1.28
N GLN A 98 16.44 9.09 -0.15
CA GLN A 98 17.08 9.22 1.15
C GLN A 98 18.30 8.30 1.34
N GLY A 99 18.25 7.08 0.82
CA GLY A 99 19.30 6.07 1.04
C GLY A 99 20.49 6.17 0.07
N GLN A 100 20.24 6.51 -1.19
CA GLN A 100 21.26 6.48 -2.26
C GLN A 100 21.30 7.77 -3.10
N GLY A 101 20.44 8.76 -2.84
CA GLY A 101 20.46 10.07 -3.50
C GLY A 101 19.93 10.09 -4.94
N ARG A 102 19.40 8.97 -5.45
CA ARG A 102 18.83 8.85 -6.80
C ARG A 102 17.66 7.86 -6.82
N VAL A 103 16.71 8.10 -7.71
CA VAL A 103 15.53 7.26 -7.93
C VAL A 103 15.70 6.39 -9.17
N VAL A 104 15.42 5.09 -9.06
CA VAL A 104 15.46 4.11 -10.15
C VAL A 104 14.09 3.41 -10.23
N PRO A 105 13.17 3.89 -11.08
CA PRO A 105 11.79 3.41 -11.11
C PRO A 105 11.63 1.91 -11.40
N ASP A 106 12.47 1.35 -12.27
CA ASP A 106 12.39 -0.07 -12.66
C ASP A 106 12.77 -1.03 -11.52
N SER A 107 13.35 -0.53 -10.42
CA SER A 107 13.69 -1.33 -9.23
C SER A 107 12.66 -1.22 -8.10
N PHE A 108 11.52 -0.56 -8.32
CA PHE A 108 10.48 -0.43 -7.30
C PHE A 108 9.78 -1.76 -7.04
N THR A 109 9.49 -2.02 -5.78
CA THR A 109 8.73 -3.21 -5.33
C THR A 109 7.48 -2.85 -4.55
N HIS A 110 7.44 -1.69 -3.92
CA HIS A 110 6.32 -1.16 -3.13
C HIS A 110 5.54 -0.07 -3.87
N GLY A 111 6.21 0.64 -4.79
CA GLY A 111 5.62 1.73 -5.57
C GLY A 111 6.01 3.10 -5.02
N THR A 112 5.56 4.15 -5.71
CA THR A 112 5.87 5.54 -5.33
C THR A 112 5.06 6.00 -4.12
N SER A 113 5.59 6.95 -3.37
CA SER A 113 4.91 7.65 -2.29
C SER A 113 3.51 8.15 -2.70
N GLU A 114 3.36 8.68 -3.91
CA GLU A 114 2.07 9.16 -4.43
C GLU A 114 1.08 8.02 -4.71
N GLN A 115 1.53 6.92 -5.33
CA GLN A 115 0.68 5.77 -5.60
C GLN A 115 0.15 5.16 -4.30
N ARG A 116 1.05 4.96 -3.34
CA ARG A 116 0.76 4.42 -2.00
C ARG A 116 -0.31 5.25 -1.28
N TYR A 117 -0.11 6.57 -1.21
CA TYR A 117 -1.10 7.51 -0.67
C TYR A 117 -2.44 7.39 -1.40
N SER A 118 -2.42 7.41 -2.73
CA SER A 118 -3.63 7.44 -3.56
C SER A 118 -4.47 6.18 -3.42
N TRP A 119 -3.84 5.01 -3.34
CA TRP A 119 -4.55 3.74 -3.20
C TRP A 119 -5.10 3.52 -1.79
N PHE A 120 -4.34 3.88 -0.75
CA PHE A 120 -4.87 3.88 0.62
C PHE A 120 -6.08 4.82 0.72
N LYS A 121 -5.94 6.06 0.25
CA LYS A 121 -7.03 7.04 0.28
C LYS A 121 -8.25 6.58 -0.52
N ARG A 122 -8.05 5.95 -1.68
CA ARG A 122 -9.16 5.39 -2.48
C ARG A 122 -10.00 4.38 -1.69
N GLY A 123 -9.36 3.42 -1.04
CA GLY A 123 -10.05 2.43 -0.22
C GLY A 123 -10.76 3.07 0.98
N PHE A 124 -10.11 4.06 1.60
CA PHE A 124 -10.68 4.81 2.73
C PHE A 124 -11.92 5.62 2.34
N ASP A 125 -11.85 6.36 1.24
CA ASP A 125 -12.96 7.19 0.77
C ASP A 125 -14.14 6.32 0.31
N SER A 126 -13.88 5.17 -0.32
CA SER A 126 -14.94 4.33 -0.89
C SER A 126 -15.57 3.36 0.12
N GLY A 127 -14.77 2.81 1.05
CA GLY A 127 -15.18 1.67 1.87
C GLY A 127 -15.46 0.37 1.07
N ASP A 128 -15.16 0.36 -0.22
CA ASP A 128 -15.51 -0.72 -1.16
C ASP A 128 -14.26 -1.42 -1.71
N PRO A 129 -14.02 -2.70 -1.34
CA PRO A 129 -12.92 -3.51 -1.88
C PRO A 129 -12.91 -3.65 -3.40
N ALA A 130 -14.06 -3.51 -4.07
CA ALA A 130 -14.12 -3.60 -5.53
C ALA A 130 -13.39 -2.43 -6.22
N GLN A 131 -13.18 -1.31 -5.51
CA GLN A 131 -12.36 -0.19 -6.00
C GLN A 131 -10.85 -0.49 -5.96
N CYS A 132 -10.43 -1.58 -5.31
CA CYS A 132 -9.03 -1.98 -5.11
C CYS A 132 -8.43 -2.80 -6.26
N ASN A 133 -8.88 -2.57 -7.50
CA ASN A 133 -8.39 -3.30 -8.66
C ASN A 133 -7.13 -2.67 -9.27
N THR A 134 -5.95 -3.03 -8.75
CA THR A 134 -4.64 -2.59 -9.27
C THR A 134 -4.17 -3.39 -10.50
N PHE A 135 -4.87 -4.46 -10.86
CA PHE A 135 -4.56 -5.29 -12.02
C PHE A 135 -5.44 -4.97 -13.24
N GLY A 136 -6.38 -4.03 -13.10
CA GLY A 136 -7.26 -3.55 -14.16
C GLY A 136 -6.50 -2.91 -15.33
N LYS A 137 -7.19 -2.76 -16.47
CA LYS A 137 -6.59 -2.39 -17.76
C LYS A 137 -5.96 -0.99 -17.83
N ASN A 138 -6.08 -0.14 -16.81
CA ASN A 138 -5.60 1.24 -16.86
C ASN A 138 -4.62 1.53 -15.72
N PHE A 139 -3.34 1.49 -16.07
CA PHE A 139 -2.28 2.37 -15.57
C PHE A 139 -1.54 2.93 -16.78
#